data_AF-A0A6M2ADI3-F1
#
_entry.id   AF-A0A6M2ADI3-F1
#
_cell.length_a   1.000
_cell.length_b   1.000
_cell.length_c   1.000
_cell.angle_alpha   90.00
_cell.angle_beta   90.00
_cell.angle_gamma   90.00
#
_symmetry.space_group_name_H-M   'P 1'
#
loop_
_entity.id
_entity.type
_entity.pdbx_description
1 polymer ?
#
loop_
_entity_poly.entity_id
_entity_poly.type
_entity_poly.pdbx_seq_one_letter_code
_entity_poly.pdbx_strand_id
1 'polypeptide(L)'
;MKRIIIIALISAFFSLNANEKNIEKKEEAKYLPTYYLEADIDFSPYIGAENLLTFHESIEKFLNWSLPIKPEMKFLYVSARLLEMFLFWQPLSELELVVQHEVFGHGYRIRDIGSSRVKVRKYKIDLPQPYGKGGGATNYNFNSDLTSFQVTAISSAGVEATAILANRIKMKWALSLRVDPKKSILYFQAQHDLTNYVLSMDNSIFFADTGHDIEGYLIWLNNTYTDDNLTKSDLKIASLINFVDPTTYYTIGAFFYYIFTGKDISFPMIKIKDVRFLPNLRLGLTPFGPEYYLENFMSYKNRAIYSYFRAGKHNNNTYFGLGFEYPNLYKFNLNTLGFRADIFYQPKIFSKSALFIFDNVQVGYSETDLNKMRFGISSYLIYDRKFSKKHEISFFSEVGYKSNGYVAGFSLKKGLIFRLGIGLGSF
;
A
#
# COMPACT_ATOMS: atom_id res chain seq x y z
N MET A 1 -19.42 -22.41 -5.33
CA MET A 1 -18.22 -21.54 -5.37
C MET A 1 -17.22 -21.93 -6.49
N LYS A 2 -16.65 -23.15 -6.50
CA LYS A 2 -15.65 -23.55 -7.53
C LYS A 2 -16.10 -23.39 -9.00
N ARG A 3 -17.36 -23.71 -9.34
CA ARG A 3 -17.88 -23.56 -10.71
C ARG A 3 -18.10 -22.10 -11.15
N ILE A 4 -18.38 -21.19 -10.21
CA ILE A 4 -18.60 -19.76 -10.50
C ILE A 4 -17.26 -19.08 -10.81
N ILE A 5 -16.18 -19.47 -10.11
CA ILE A 5 -14.82 -18.95 -10.33
C ILE A 5 -14.30 -19.35 -11.72
N ILE A 6 -14.52 -20.60 -12.15
CA ILE A 6 -14.09 -21.08 -13.46
C ILE A 6 -14.84 -20.36 -14.59
N ILE A 7 -16.15 -20.14 -14.44
CA ILE A 7 -16.94 -19.40 -15.44
C ILE A 7 -16.51 -17.94 -15.50
N ALA A 8 -16.25 -17.29 -14.35
CA ALA A 8 -15.74 -15.91 -14.31
C ALA A 8 -14.36 -15.76 -14.97
N LEU A 9 -13.45 -16.71 -14.76
CA LEU A 9 -12.13 -16.73 -15.40
C LEU A 9 -12.21 -16.92 -16.91
N ILE A 10 -13.08 -17.82 -17.37
CA ILE A 10 -13.30 -18.06 -18.81
C ILE A 10 -13.95 -16.84 -19.47
N SER A 11 -14.97 -16.25 -18.84
CA SER A 11 -15.63 -15.03 -19.35
C SER A 11 -14.70 -13.82 -19.37
N ALA A 12 -13.84 -13.65 -18.36
CA ALA A 12 -12.79 -12.62 -18.36
C ALA A 12 -11.81 -12.84 -19.52
N PHE A 13 -11.38 -14.08 -19.75
CA PHE A 13 -10.46 -14.43 -20.84
C PHE A 13 -11.05 -14.14 -22.23
N PHE A 14 -12.33 -14.43 -22.46
CA PHE A 14 -13.00 -14.12 -23.73
C PHE A 14 -13.32 -12.62 -23.90
N SER A 15 -13.63 -11.91 -22.82
CA SER A 15 -13.83 -10.45 -22.85
C SER A 15 -12.55 -9.68 -23.19
N LEU A 16 -11.39 -10.14 -22.68
CA LEU A 16 -10.07 -9.59 -23.00
C LEU A 16 -9.74 -9.71 -24.50
N ASN A 17 -10.10 -10.84 -25.12
CA ASN A 17 -9.80 -11.12 -26.53
C ASN A 17 -10.72 -10.37 -27.51
N ALA A 18 -11.96 -10.08 -27.11
CA ALA A 18 -12.92 -9.34 -27.92
C ALA A 18 -12.63 -7.82 -27.96
N ASN A 19 -12.02 -7.26 -26.90
CA ASN A 19 -11.72 -5.83 -26.81
C ASN A 19 -10.42 -5.43 -27.55
N GLU A 20 -9.50 -6.37 -27.79
CA GLU A 20 -8.23 -6.08 -28.51
C GLU A 20 -8.43 -5.76 -30.00
N LYS A 21 -9.49 -6.28 -30.65
CA LYS A 21 -9.68 -6.08 -32.10
C LYS A 21 -10.26 -4.72 -32.50
N ASN A 22 -10.83 -3.96 -31.55
CA ASN A 22 -11.52 -2.69 -31.85
C ASN A 22 -10.90 -1.45 -31.19
N ILE A 23 -9.85 -1.60 -30.37
CA ILE A 23 -9.17 -0.46 -29.74
C ILE A 23 -7.96 -0.08 -30.60
N GLU A 24 -8.21 0.88 -31.48
CA GLU A 24 -7.29 1.76 -32.19
C GLU A 24 -5.78 1.64 -31.85
N LYS A 25 -5.04 1.28 -32.89
CA LYS A 25 -3.59 1.40 -33.10
C LYS A 25 -3.00 2.83 -32.95
N LYS A 26 -3.65 3.79 -32.28
CA LYS A 26 -3.28 5.23 -32.34
C LYS A 26 -2.99 5.95 -31.03
N GLU A 27 -3.13 5.32 -29.87
CA GLU A 27 -2.64 5.89 -28.61
C GLU A 27 -1.93 4.81 -27.77
N GLU A 28 -0.81 4.29 -28.28
CA GLU A 28 0.13 3.59 -27.40
C GLU A 28 0.64 4.58 -26.36
N ALA A 29 0.33 4.32 -25.09
CA ALA A 29 0.73 5.13 -23.94
C ALA A 29 2.25 5.32 -23.95
N LYS A 30 2.69 6.52 -24.36
CA LYS A 30 4.10 6.90 -24.51
C LYS A 30 4.75 7.37 -23.20
N TYR A 31 4.04 7.26 -22.07
CA TYR A 31 4.51 7.73 -20.78
C TYR A 31 4.91 6.55 -19.91
N LEU A 32 6.22 6.38 -19.81
CA LEU A 32 6.82 5.43 -18.91
C LEU A 32 6.85 6.01 -17.49
N PRO A 33 6.51 5.22 -16.47
CA PRO A 33 6.61 5.65 -15.10
C PRO A 33 8.06 5.99 -14.72
N THR A 34 8.23 7.03 -13.89
CA THR A 34 9.51 7.29 -13.21
C THR A 34 9.50 6.57 -11.87
N TYR A 35 10.60 5.91 -11.55
CA TYR A 35 10.82 5.18 -10.30
C TYR A 35 11.84 5.93 -9.44
N TYR A 36 11.59 6.06 -8.15
CA TYR A 36 12.38 6.93 -7.27
C TYR A 36 13.12 6.15 -6.20
N LEU A 37 14.43 6.40 -6.08
CA LEU A 37 15.20 6.08 -4.90
C LEU A 37 15.14 7.28 -3.95
N GLU A 38 14.32 7.17 -2.90
CA GLU A 38 14.00 8.20 -1.93
C GLU A 38 14.56 7.91 -0.54
N ALA A 39 14.72 8.98 0.25
CA ALA A 39 15.09 8.94 1.64
C ALA A 39 14.28 9.97 2.45
N ASP A 40 13.93 9.58 3.68
CA ASP A 40 13.46 10.44 4.75
C ASP A 40 14.00 9.97 6.10
N ILE A 41 13.75 10.74 7.16
CA ILE A 41 14.39 10.51 8.47
C ILE A 41 13.91 9.22 9.16
N ASP A 42 12.68 8.78 8.89
CA ASP A 42 12.03 7.68 9.62
C ASP A 42 11.84 6.42 8.76
N PHE A 43 12.30 6.43 7.52
CA PHE A 43 12.00 5.42 6.51
C PHE A 43 10.50 5.15 6.40
N SER A 44 9.74 6.16 5.98
CA SER A 44 8.28 6.05 5.85
C SER A 44 7.82 4.99 4.84
N PRO A 45 6.58 4.50 4.96
CA PRO A 45 5.99 3.57 3.99
C PRO A 45 6.03 4.05 2.54
N TYR A 46 5.96 5.36 2.31
CA TYR A 46 6.01 5.94 0.97
C TYR A 46 7.40 5.77 0.33
N ILE A 47 8.48 6.06 1.08
CA ILE A 47 9.83 5.84 0.55
C ILE A 47 10.10 4.35 0.36
N GLY A 48 9.59 3.50 1.26
CA GLY A 48 9.71 2.05 1.14
C GLY A 48 9.07 1.54 -0.15
N ALA A 49 7.85 2.00 -0.41
CA ALA A 49 7.13 1.63 -1.62
C ALA A 49 7.85 2.08 -2.89
N GLU A 50 8.29 3.34 -2.98
CA GLU A 50 9.00 3.83 -4.17
C GLU A 50 10.38 3.16 -4.35
N ASN A 51 11.13 2.93 -3.26
CA ASN A 51 12.44 2.27 -3.30
C ASN A 51 12.33 0.81 -3.75
N LEU A 52 11.39 0.06 -3.19
CA LEU A 52 11.15 -1.33 -3.56
C LEU A 52 10.70 -1.43 -5.03
N LEU A 53 9.78 -0.56 -5.47
CA LEU A 53 9.38 -0.53 -6.88
C LEU A 53 10.52 -0.16 -7.82
N THR A 54 11.42 0.72 -7.40
CA THR A 54 12.62 1.07 -8.19
C THR A 54 13.59 -0.09 -8.29
N PHE A 55 13.78 -0.83 -7.20
CA PHE A 55 14.57 -2.04 -7.19
C PHE A 55 13.96 -3.11 -8.11
N HIS A 56 12.66 -3.37 -7.98
CA HIS A 56 11.90 -4.29 -8.84
C HIS A 56 12.08 -3.96 -10.32
N GLU A 57 11.85 -2.70 -10.70
CA GLU A 57 12.00 -2.23 -12.09
C GLU A 57 13.43 -2.39 -12.60
N SER A 58 14.42 -2.13 -11.75
CA SER A 58 15.83 -2.26 -12.13
C SER A 58 16.20 -3.72 -12.40
N ILE A 59 15.74 -4.65 -11.56
CA ILE A 59 15.89 -6.09 -11.76
C ILE A 59 15.19 -6.51 -13.05
N GLU A 60 13.96 -6.06 -13.27
CA GLU A 60 13.19 -6.38 -14.47
C GLU A 60 13.91 -5.99 -15.74
N LYS A 61 14.42 -4.76 -15.81
CA LYS A 61 15.20 -4.31 -16.97
C LYS A 61 16.47 -5.14 -17.16
N PHE A 62 17.18 -5.42 -16.08
CA PHE A 62 18.39 -6.24 -16.14
C PHE A 62 18.09 -7.66 -16.66
N LEU A 63 17.00 -8.29 -16.21
CA LEU A 63 16.58 -9.61 -16.68
C LEU A 63 16.10 -9.59 -18.12
N ASN A 64 15.28 -8.60 -18.51
CA ASN A 64 14.84 -8.44 -19.89
C ASN A 64 16.04 -8.26 -20.84
N TRP A 65 17.10 -7.58 -20.39
CA TRP A 65 18.33 -7.39 -21.17
C TRP A 65 19.20 -8.65 -21.22
N SER A 66 19.40 -9.33 -20.09
CA SER A 66 20.32 -10.47 -19.98
C SER A 66 19.71 -11.79 -20.43
N LEU A 67 18.41 -11.99 -20.21
CA LEU A 67 17.68 -13.24 -20.44
C LEU A 67 16.30 -12.98 -21.07
N PRO A 68 16.22 -12.37 -22.27
CA PRO A 68 14.95 -12.05 -22.91
C PRO A 68 14.15 -13.30 -23.27
N ILE A 69 12.94 -13.43 -22.72
CA ILE A 69 11.99 -14.47 -23.12
C ILE A 69 11.08 -13.93 -24.22
N LYS A 70 11.03 -14.63 -25.37
CA LYS A 70 10.25 -14.17 -26.53
C LYS A 70 8.74 -14.19 -26.26
N PRO A 71 7.98 -13.17 -26.70
CA PRO A 71 6.52 -13.10 -26.55
C PRO A 71 5.78 -13.98 -27.58
N GLU A 72 6.08 -15.28 -27.57
CA GLU A 72 5.49 -16.29 -28.45
C GLU A 72 4.71 -17.33 -27.63
N MET A 73 3.58 -17.79 -28.16
CA MET A 73 2.74 -18.83 -27.55
C MET A 73 3.24 -20.27 -27.85
N LYS A 74 4.56 -20.49 -27.86
CA LYS A 74 5.13 -21.84 -27.99
C LYS A 74 5.31 -22.45 -26.62
N PHE A 75 5.08 -23.76 -26.48
CA PHE A 75 5.17 -24.49 -25.22
C PHE A 75 6.43 -24.15 -24.41
N LEU A 76 7.60 -24.13 -25.05
CA LEU A 76 8.87 -23.82 -24.37
C LEU A 76 8.88 -22.40 -23.76
N TYR A 77 8.38 -21.39 -24.46
CA TYR A 77 8.34 -20.01 -23.96
C TYR A 77 7.27 -19.81 -22.89
N VAL A 78 6.12 -20.49 -23.01
CA VAL A 78 5.08 -20.50 -21.98
C VAL A 78 5.62 -21.12 -20.69
N SER A 79 6.27 -22.28 -20.79
CA SER A 79 6.90 -22.95 -19.64
C SER A 79 8.02 -22.11 -19.04
N ALA A 80 8.84 -21.44 -19.86
CA ALA A 80 9.89 -20.54 -19.38
C ALA A 80 9.32 -19.36 -18.57
N ARG A 81 8.26 -18.69 -19.08
CA ARG A 81 7.58 -17.61 -18.34
C ARG A 81 6.90 -18.11 -17.07
N LEU A 82 6.29 -19.29 -17.11
CA LEU A 82 5.72 -19.89 -15.91
C LEU A 82 6.79 -20.08 -14.83
N LEU A 83 7.93 -20.68 -15.19
CA LEU A 83 9.05 -20.88 -14.28
C LEU A 83 9.63 -19.54 -13.79
N GLU A 84 9.78 -18.56 -14.67
CA GLU A 84 10.21 -17.19 -14.32
C GLU A 84 9.27 -16.57 -13.27
N MET A 85 7.95 -16.64 -13.49
CA MET A 85 6.96 -16.09 -12.57
C MET A 85 7.01 -16.74 -11.18
N PHE A 86 7.15 -18.07 -11.11
CA PHE A 86 7.12 -18.82 -9.85
C PHE A 86 8.46 -18.89 -9.12
N LEU A 87 9.57 -19.03 -9.84
CA LEU A 87 10.91 -19.19 -9.26
C LEU A 87 11.65 -17.87 -9.10
N PHE A 88 11.18 -16.79 -9.73
CA PHE A 88 11.84 -15.48 -9.62
C PHE A 88 10.88 -14.40 -9.13
N TRP A 89 9.84 -14.08 -9.91
CA TRP A 89 8.99 -12.92 -9.62
C TRP A 89 8.16 -13.08 -8.34
N GLN A 90 7.66 -14.28 -8.05
CA GLN A 90 6.98 -14.57 -6.79
C GLN A 90 7.92 -14.40 -5.57
N PRO A 91 9.08 -15.08 -5.50
CA PRO A 91 9.99 -14.91 -4.37
C PRO A 91 10.46 -13.46 -4.17
N LEU A 92 10.73 -12.73 -5.26
CA LEU A 92 11.07 -11.31 -5.18
C LEU A 92 9.91 -10.50 -4.60
N SER A 93 8.69 -10.73 -5.09
CA SER A 93 7.48 -10.05 -4.58
C SER A 93 7.24 -10.32 -3.09
N GLU A 94 7.43 -11.56 -2.64
CA GLU A 94 7.32 -11.93 -1.23
C GLU A 94 8.36 -11.20 -0.37
N LEU A 95 9.60 -11.13 -0.83
CA LEU A 95 10.66 -10.42 -0.12
C LEU A 95 10.35 -8.91 -0.01
N GLU A 96 9.92 -8.29 -1.12
CA GLU A 96 9.55 -6.87 -1.15
C GLU A 96 8.36 -6.58 -0.25
N LEU A 97 7.33 -7.44 -0.26
CA LEU A 97 6.17 -7.33 0.63
C LEU A 97 6.60 -7.37 2.10
N VAL A 98 7.42 -8.35 2.49
CA VAL A 98 7.89 -8.51 3.87
C VAL A 98 8.75 -7.32 4.29
N VAL A 99 9.64 -6.85 3.42
CA VAL A 99 10.44 -5.64 3.71
C VAL A 99 9.55 -4.42 3.90
N GLN A 100 8.54 -4.24 3.04
CA GLN A 100 7.57 -3.16 3.18
C GLN A 100 6.82 -3.26 4.51
N HIS A 101 6.34 -4.44 4.86
CA HIS A 101 5.55 -4.70 6.06
C HIS A 101 6.38 -4.48 7.35
N GLU A 102 7.55 -5.12 7.44
CA GLU A 102 8.37 -5.11 8.66
C GLU A 102 9.20 -3.84 8.81
N VAL A 103 9.94 -3.46 7.76
CA VAL A 103 10.93 -2.38 7.86
C VAL A 103 10.27 -1.02 7.71
N PHE A 104 9.45 -0.87 6.68
CA PHE A 104 8.80 0.39 6.34
C PHE A 104 7.42 0.57 6.98
N GLY A 105 6.80 -0.50 7.51
CA GLY A 105 5.58 -0.45 8.32
C GLY A 105 5.87 -0.41 9.80
N HIS A 106 6.05 -1.58 10.44
CA HIS A 106 6.33 -1.68 11.88
C HIS A 106 7.53 -0.82 12.30
N GLY A 107 8.64 -0.97 11.59
CA GLY A 107 9.86 -0.20 11.82
C GLY A 107 9.64 1.31 11.78
N TYR A 108 8.86 1.78 10.81
CA TYR A 108 8.55 3.20 10.67
C TYR A 108 7.78 3.71 11.89
N ARG A 109 6.71 3.01 12.29
CA ARG A 109 5.89 3.46 13.40
C ARG A 109 6.68 3.50 14.71
N ILE A 110 7.57 2.54 14.92
CA ILE A 110 8.49 2.50 16.07
C ILE A 110 9.43 3.73 16.05
N ARG A 111 10.03 4.06 14.90
CA ARG A 111 10.90 5.24 14.77
C ARG A 111 10.15 6.56 14.99
N ASP A 112 8.95 6.69 14.43
CA ASP A 112 8.06 7.84 14.59
C ASP A 112 7.67 8.12 16.06
N ILE A 113 7.37 7.06 16.82
CA ILE A 113 7.04 7.19 18.24
C ILE A 113 8.25 7.74 19.02
N GLY A 114 9.45 7.24 18.69
CA GLY A 114 10.73 7.72 19.22
C GLY A 114 11.40 6.73 20.16
N SER A 115 12.73 6.66 20.06
CA SER A 115 13.60 5.69 20.76
C SER A 115 13.56 5.77 22.28
N SER A 116 13.07 6.87 22.85
CA SER A 116 12.86 7.01 24.29
C SER A 116 11.73 6.12 24.82
N ARG A 117 10.79 5.69 23.97
CA ARG A 117 9.63 4.86 24.36
C ARG A 117 9.69 3.47 23.76
N VAL A 118 10.08 3.36 22.49
CA VAL A 118 10.13 2.11 21.77
C VAL A 118 11.28 2.13 20.77
N LYS A 119 12.02 1.03 20.66
CA LYS A 119 13.18 0.93 19.78
C LYS A 119 13.24 -0.42 19.09
N VAL A 120 13.45 -0.40 17.77
CA VAL A 120 13.73 -1.60 16.99
C VAL A 120 15.02 -2.24 17.50
N ARG A 121 14.96 -3.53 17.80
CA ARG A 121 16.11 -4.35 18.18
C ARG A 121 16.67 -5.09 16.97
N LYS A 122 15.81 -5.73 16.17
CA LYS A 122 16.22 -6.56 15.03
C LYS A 122 15.07 -6.78 14.05
N TYR A 123 15.38 -6.76 12.76
CA TYR A 123 14.56 -7.35 11.72
C TYR A 123 14.97 -8.79 11.46
N LYS A 124 13.99 -9.68 11.37
CA LYS A 124 14.16 -11.03 10.87
C LYS A 124 13.37 -11.12 9.57
N ILE A 125 14.04 -11.46 8.48
CA ILE A 125 13.42 -11.68 7.17
C ILE A 125 13.87 -13.07 6.75
N ASP A 126 12.91 -13.99 6.63
CA ASP A 126 13.20 -15.36 6.18
C ASP A 126 13.28 -15.37 4.63
N LEU A 127 14.02 -16.34 4.08
CA LEU A 127 14.05 -16.50 2.62
C LEU A 127 12.62 -16.75 2.09
N PRO A 128 12.24 -16.13 0.96
CA PRO A 128 10.91 -16.28 0.39
C PRO A 128 10.69 -17.71 -0.13
N GLN A 129 9.43 -18.10 -0.30
CA GLN A 129 9.11 -19.39 -0.91
C GLN A 129 9.49 -19.38 -2.40
N PRO A 130 9.95 -20.51 -2.97
CA PRO A 130 10.14 -21.83 -2.34
C PRO A 130 11.53 -22.02 -1.67
N TYR A 131 12.34 -20.97 -1.56
CA TYR A 131 13.71 -21.04 -1.04
C TYR A 131 13.82 -21.01 0.49
N GLY A 132 12.72 -20.71 1.18
CA GLY A 132 12.60 -20.71 2.63
C GLY A 132 11.15 -20.73 3.10
N LYS A 133 10.93 -20.31 4.35
CA LYS A 133 9.60 -20.32 4.97
C LYS A 133 8.73 -19.14 4.51
N GLY A 134 9.34 -18.08 3.96
CA GLY A 134 8.70 -16.79 3.76
C GLY A 134 8.44 -16.04 5.08
N GLY A 135 7.99 -14.80 4.96
CA GLY A 135 7.61 -13.96 6.10
C GLY A 135 8.78 -13.23 6.78
N GLY A 136 8.43 -12.47 7.81
CA GLY A 136 9.37 -11.68 8.60
C GLY A 136 8.83 -11.34 9.98
N ALA A 137 9.63 -10.65 10.77
CA ALA A 137 9.24 -10.11 12.06
C ALA A 137 10.12 -8.92 12.47
N THR A 138 9.48 -7.92 13.05
CA THR A 138 10.12 -6.76 13.68
C THR A 138 10.16 -6.94 15.18
N ASN A 139 11.36 -7.16 15.71
CA ASN A 139 11.57 -7.29 17.15
C ASN A 139 11.92 -5.91 17.72
N TYR A 140 11.22 -5.50 18.77
CA TYR A 140 11.42 -4.22 19.43
C TYR A 140 11.30 -4.34 20.95
N ASN A 141 11.91 -3.38 21.65
CA ASN A 141 11.75 -3.22 23.09
C ASN A 141 10.98 -1.91 23.33
N PHE A 142 10.13 -1.89 24.35
CA PHE A 142 9.42 -0.68 24.78
C PHE A 142 9.43 -0.53 26.30
N ASN A 143 9.17 0.69 26.77
CA ASN A 143 9.02 1.01 28.18
C ASN A 143 7.54 1.20 28.56
N SER A 144 7.26 1.39 29.85
CA SER A 144 5.91 1.61 30.37
C SER A 144 5.24 2.94 29.96
N ASP A 145 5.90 3.76 29.14
CA ASP A 145 5.37 5.03 28.62
C ASP A 145 4.66 4.90 27.27
N LEU A 146 4.56 3.68 26.75
CA LEU A 146 3.87 3.40 25.49
C LEU A 146 2.36 3.40 25.72
N THR A 147 1.63 4.22 24.96
CA THR A 147 0.16 4.27 25.05
C THR A 147 -0.48 3.18 24.21
N SER A 148 -1.67 2.70 24.57
CA SER A 148 -2.42 1.73 23.76
C SER A 148 -2.64 2.21 22.32
N PHE A 149 -2.91 3.50 22.10
CA PHE A 149 -2.97 4.09 20.75
C PHE A 149 -1.68 3.87 19.94
N GLN A 150 -0.52 4.02 20.58
CA GLN A 150 0.78 3.82 19.92
C GLN A 150 1.02 2.35 19.61
N VAL A 151 0.62 1.44 20.50
CA VAL A 151 0.73 -0.01 20.24
C VAL A 151 -0.23 -0.43 19.13
N THR A 152 -1.49 -0.01 19.16
CA THR A 152 -2.45 -0.25 18.07
C THR A 152 -1.93 0.31 16.73
N ALA A 153 -1.27 1.47 16.75
CA ALA A 153 -0.63 2.03 15.56
C ALA A 153 0.53 1.17 15.05
N ILE A 154 1.35 0.59 15.95
CA ILE A 154 2.41 -0.35 15.57
C ILE A 154 1.78 -1.61 14.99
N SER A 155 0.83 -2.23 15.68
CA SER A 155 0.17 -3.48 15.25
C SER A 155 -0.50 -3.39 13.87
N SER A 156 -0.95 -2.20 13.45
CA SER A 156 -1.54 -2.00 12.11
C SER A 156 -0.54 -1.47 11.06
N ALA A 157 0.69 -1.16 11.45
CA ALA A 157 1.64 -0.46 10.58
C ALA A 157 2.12 -1.29 9.40
N GLY A 158 2.27 -2.61 9.55
CA GLY A 158 2.67 -3.50 8.47
C GLY A 158 1.67 -3.50 7.32
N VAL A 159 0.40 -3.78 7.63
CA VAL A 159 -0.71 -3.78 6.66
C VAL A 159 -1.02 -2.38 6.10
N GLU A 160 -0.77 -1.32 6.87
CA GLU A 160 -0.82 0.08 6.40
C GLU A 160 0.23 0.31 5.30
N ALA A 161 1.46 -0.17 5.51
CA ALA A 161 2.56 0.04 4.59
C ALA A 161 2.38 -0.74 3.28
N THR A 162 1.88 -1.97 3.34
CA THR A 162 1.58 -2.77 2.14
C THR A 162 0.40 -2.20 1.35
N ALA A 163 -0.62 -1.63 2.00
CA ALA A 163 -1.67 -0.88 1.31
C ALA A 163 -1.12 0.35 0.56
N ILE A 164 -0.13 1.05 1.12
CA ILE A 164 0.56 2.16 0.44
C ILE A 164 1.36 1.65 -0.76
N LEU A 165 2.03 0.51 -0.66
CA LEU A 165 2.72 -0.12 -1.79
C LEU A 165 1.75 -0.48 -2.93
N ALA A 166 0.62 -1.11 -2.61
CA ALA A 166 -0.43 -1.41 -3.60
C ALA A 166 -0.96 -0.14 -4.28
N ASN A 167 -1.14 0.95 -3.52
CA ASN A 167 -1.51 2.25 -4.05
C ASN A 167 -0.46 2.82 -5.01
N ARG A 168 0.83 2.76 -4.66
CA ARG A 168 1.92 3.22 -5.54
C ARG A 168 1.97 2.44 -6.84
N ILE A 169 1.81 1.12 -6.81
CA ILE A 169 1.71 0.28 -8.01
C ILE A 169 0.54 0.73 -8.90
N LYS A 170 -0.66 0.90 -8.33
CA LYS A 170 -1.84 1.41 -9.06
C LYS A 170 -1.60 2.78 -9.67
N MET A 171 -0.87 3.67 -9.00
CA MET A 171 -0.50 4.97 -9.55
C MET A 171 0.42 4.86 -10.77
N LYS A 172 1.39 3.94 -10.77
CA LYS A 172 2.23 3.68 -11.96
C LYS A 172 1.39 3.11 -13.10
N TRP A 173 0.47 2.19 -12.83
CA TRP A 173 -0.44 1.62 -13.84
C TRP A 173 -1.48 2.62 -14.37
N ALA A 174 -1.97 3.54 -13.55
CA ALA A 174 -2.83 4.65 -13.99
C ALA A 174 -2.07 5.63 -14.91
N LEU A 175 -0.76 5.79 -14.68
CA LEU A 175 0.11 6.61 -15.53
C LEU A 175 0.40 5.93 -16.88
N SER A 176 0.81 4.66 -16.86
CA SER A 176 1.18 3.89 -18.06
C SER A 176 -0.03 3.32 -18.82
N LEU A 177 -1.19 3.28 -18.17
CA LEU A 177 -2.42 2.64 -18.65
C LEU A 177 -2.26 1.12 -18.92
N ARG A 178 -1.29 0.49 -18.28
CA ARG A 178 -0.98 -0.94 -18.42
C ARG A 178 -0.79 -1.58 -17.05
N VAL A 179 -1.25 -2.83 -16.93
CA VAL A 179 -0.91 -3.71 -15.81
C VAL A 179 0.35 -4.46 -16.17
N ASP A 180 1.39 -4.25 -15.37
CA ASP A 180 2.62 -5.02 -15.45
C ASP A 180 2.41 -6.42 -14.83
N PRO A 181 2.57 -7.50 -15.61
CA PRO A 181 2.36 -8.85 -15.12
C PRO A 181 3.38 -9.28 -14.06
N LYS A 182 4.62 -8.77 -14.09
CA LYS A 182 5.68 -9.16 -13.15
C LYS A 182 5.46 -8.54 -11.76
N LYS A 183 4.85 -7.36 -11.73
CA LYS A 183 4.40 -6.67 -10.51
C LYS A 183 3.01 -7.12 -10.03
N SER A 184 2.32 -7.99 -10.78
CA SER A 184 0.95 -8.43 -10.45
C SER A 184 0.88 -9.26 -9.17
N ILE A 185 1.90 -10.08 -8.88
CA ILE A 185 1.97 -10.86 -7.64
C ILE A 185 2.18 -9.92 -6.44
N LEU A 186 3.18 -9.03 -6.53
CA LEU A 186 3.45 -8.01 -5.51
C LEU A 186 2.20 -7.19 -5.20
N TYR A 187 1.51 -6.71 -6.23
CA TYR A 187 0.25 -5.99 -6.08
C TYR A 187 -0.80 -6.82 -5.33
N PHE A 188 -1.04 -8.05 -5.79
CA PHE A 188 -2.07 -8.92 -5.23
C PHE A 188 -1.80 -9.19 -3.75
N GLN A 189 -0.55 -9.51 -3.40
CA GLN A 189 -0.15 -9.73 -2.02
C GLN A 189 -0.29 -8.46 -1.18
N ALA A 190 0.18 -7.31 -1.68
CA ALA A 190 0.13 -6.05 -0.95
C ALA A 190 -1.30 -5.53 -0.73
N GLN A 191 -2.18 -5.64 -1.73
CA GLN A 191 -3.58 -5.22 -1.62
C GLN A 191 -4.39 -6.11 -0.65
N HIS A 192 -4.03 -7.39 -0.54
CA HIS A 192 -4.74 -8.37 0.30
C HIS A 192 -4.01 -8.73 1.58
N ASP A 193 -2.93 -8.02 1.94
CA ASP A 193 -2.15 -8.29 3.15
C ASP A 193 -3.04 -8.23 4.41
N LEU A 194 -3.80 -7.13 4.58
CA LEU A 194 -4.79 -7.01 5.66
C LEU A 194 -5.82 -8.14 5.63
N THR A 195 -6.36 -8.48 4.46
CA THR A 195 -7.36 -9.53 4.31
C THR A 195 -6.79 -10.88 4.75
N ASN A 196 -5.58 -11.21 4.31
CA ASN A 196 -4.91 -12.47 4.62
C ASN A 196 -4.68 -12.60 6.13
N TYR A 197 -4.12 -11.57 6.76
CA TYR A 197 -3.92 -11.57 8.22
C TYR A 197 -5.25 -11.66 8.99
N VAL A 198 -6.28 -10.91 8.59
CA VAL A 198 -7.60 -10.97 9.23
C VAL A 198 -8.21 -12.38 9.11
N LEU A 199 -8.10 -13.01 7.94
CA LEU A 199 -8.65 -14.34 7.70
C LEU A 199 -7.83 -15.46 8.36
N SER A 200 -6.52 -15.25 8.59
CA SER A 200 -5.64 -16.21 9.27
C SER A 200 -5.74 -16.19 10.79
N MET A 201 -6.41 -15.19 11.39
CA MET A 201 -6.63 -15.15 12.84
C MET A 201 -7.29 -16.45 13.34
N ASP A 202 -6.76 -16.99 14.43
CA ASP A 202 -7.31 -18.18 15.07
C ASP A 202 -8.75 -17.91 15.52
N ASN A 203 -9.62 -18.90 15.37
CA ASN A 203 -10.99 -18.83 15.87
C ASN A 203 -11.07 -19.13 17.37
N SER A 204 -9.97 -19.54 18.02
CA SER A 204 -9.96 -19.75 19.46
C SER A 204 -10.24 -18.44 20.22
N ILE A 205 -11.12 -18.55 21.20
CA ILE A 205 -11.54 -17.45 22.09
C ILE A 205 -10.51 -17.25 23.22
N PHE A 206 -9.67 -18.25 23.47
CA PHE A 206 -8.86 -18.36 24.68
C PHE A 206 -7.40 -17.93 24.52
N PHE A 207 -6.86 -17.88 23.29
CA PHE A 207 -5.48 -17.51 23.06
C PHE A 207 -5.39 -16.55 21.88
N ALA A 208 -5.14 -15.28 22.19
CA ALA A 208 -4.65 -14.36 21.18
C ALA A 208 -3.13 -14.56 21.06
N ASP A 209 -2.66 -14.86 19.86
CA ASP A 209 -1.24 -14.87 19.56
C ASP A 209 -0.75 -13.42 19.54
N THR A 210 -0.04 -13.02 20.59
CA THR A 210 0.58 -11.70 20.70
C THR A 210 1.60 -11.42 19.59
N GLY A 211 2.05 -12.44 18.85
CA GLY A 211 2.87 -12.31 17.65
C GLY A 211 2.09 -12.02 16.37
N HIS A 212 0.75 -12.12 16.38
CA HIS A 212 -0.09 -11.86 15.22
C HIS A 212 -0.62 -10.41 15.24
N ASP A 213 -0.14 -9.60 14.30
CA ASP A 213 -0.42 -8.16 14.19
C ASP A 213 -1.88 -7.75 14.39
N ILE A 214 -2.80 -8.43 13.70
CA ILE A 214 -4.23 -8.08 13.76
C ILE A 214 -4.88 -8.53 15.08
N GLU A 215 -4.37 -9.57 15.72
CA GLU A 215 -4.84 -9.96 17.05
C GLU A 215 -4.33 -8.97 18.10
N GLY A 216 -3.06 -8.55 18.00
CA GLY A 216 -2.51 -7.45 18.79
C GLY A 216 -3.31 -6.15 18.60
N TYR A 217 -3.65 -5.80 17.36
CA TYR A 217 -4.51 -4.65 17.06
C TYR A 217 -5.85 -4.71 17.81
N LEU A 218 -6.54 -5.85 17.76
CA LEU A 218 -7.82 -6.04 18.45
C LEU A 218 -7.67 -5.93 19.98
N ILE A 219 -6.65 -6.57 20.56
CA ILE A 219 -6.38 -6.50 22.00
C ILE A 219 -6.22 -5.03 22.43
N TRP A 220 -5.34 -4.29 21.75
CA TRP A 220 -5.01 -2.94 22.18
C TRP A 220 -6.10 -1.93 21.87
N LEU A 221 -6.84 -2.10 20.77
CA LEU A 221 -8.01 -1.28 20.46
C LEU A 221 -9.09 -1.46 21.53
N ASN A 222 -9.44 -2.70 21.86
CA ASN A 222 -10.48 -3.01 22.86
C ASN A 222 -10.07 -2.60 24.29
N ASN A 223 -8.76 -2.66 24.61
CA ASN A 223 -8.26 -2.09 25.87
C ASN A 223 -8.22 -0.55 25.88
N THR A 224 -8.29 0.09 24.70
CA THR A 224 -8.44 1.55 24.58
C THR A 224 -9.89 1.97 24.73
N TYR A 225 -10.81 1.21 24.12
CA TYR A 225 -12.25 1.47 24.05
C TYR A 225 -13.03 0.30 24.66
N THR A 226 -13.13 0.27 25.99
CA THR A 226 -13.67 -0.88 26.74
C THR A 226 -15.17 -1.12 26.56
N ASP A 227 -15.90 -0.09 26.12
CA ASP A 227 -17.36 -0.10 26.05
C ASP A 227 -17.91 -0.49 24.66
N ASP A 228 -17.04 -0.60 23.65
CA ASP A 228 -17.40 -0.97 22.27
C ASP A 228 -16.34 -1.88 21.66
N ASN A 229 -16.32 -3.15 22.07
CA ASN A 229 -15.31 -4.11 21.63
C ASN A 229 -15.53 -4.55 20.18
N LEU A 230 -14.47 -4.43 19.37
CA LEU A 230 -14.41 -4.99 18.03
C LEU A 230 -14.06 -6.49 18.11
N THR A 231 -14.86 -7.35 17.47
CA THR A 231 -14.59 -8.80 17.46
C THR A 231 -13.78 -9.26 16.25
N LYS A 232 -13.17 -10.44 16.34
CA LYS A 232 -12.53 -11.11 15.19
C LYS A 232 -13.52 -11.30 14.02
N SER A 233 -14.79 -11.61 14.33
CA SER A 233 -15.84 -11.81 13.33
C SER A 233 -16.16 -10.52 12.57
N ASP A 234 -16.25 -9.40 13.29
CA ASP A 234 -16.53 -8.09 12.68
C ASP A 234 -15.46 -7.71 11.66
N LEU A 235 -14.18 -7.89 12.03
CA LEU A 235 -13.06 -7.65 11.10
C LEU A 235 -13.07 -8.62 9.92
N LYS A 236 -13.36 -9.91 10.13
CA LYS A 236 -13.44 -10.91 9.04
C LYS A 236 -14.52 -10.55 8.03
N ILE A 237 -15.67 -10.06 8.48
CA ILE A 237 -16.74 -9.59 7.59
C ILE A 237 -16.33 -8.29 6.90
N ALA A 238 -15.79 -7.33 7.65
CA ALA A 238 -15.37 -6.04 7.11
C ALA A 238 -14.28 -6.17 6.04
N SER A 239 -13.33 -7.09 6.20
CA SER A 239 -12.20 -7.27 5.27
C SER A 239 -12.63 -7.83 3.91
N LEU A 240 -13.81 -8.45 3.80
CA LEU A 240 -14.33 -8.95 2.52
C LEU A 240 -14.53 -7.83 1.49
N ILE A 241 -14.68 -6.57 1.93
CA ILE A 241 -14.77 -5.41 1.03
C ILE A 241 -13.54 -5.27 0.12
N ASN A 242 -12.37 -5.74 0.57
CA ASN A 242 -11.13 -5.67 -0.20
C ASN A 242 -11.19 -6.49 -1.50
N PHE A 243 -12.08 -7.49 -1.59
CA PHE A 243 -12.30 -8.26 -2.81
C PHE A 243 -13.09 -7.50 -3.88
N VAL A 244 -13.70 -6.35 -3.55
CA VAL A 244 -14.42 -5.53 -4.54
C VAL A 244 -13.46 -4.79 -5.47
N ASP A 245 -12.16 -4.75 -5.16
CA ASP A 245 -11.16 -4.10 -5.99
C ASP A 245 -11.07 -4.72 -7.40
N PRO A 246 -11.47 -4.01 -8.47
CA PRO A 246 -11.41 -4.54 -9.82
C PRO A 246 -9.97 -4.90 -10.23
N THR A 247 -8.97 -4.17 -9.73
CA THR A 247 -7.56 -4.38 -10.07
C THR A 247 -7.10 -5.79 -9.70
N THR A 248 -7.58 -6.32 -8.57
CA THR A 248 -7.26 -7.68 -8.10
C THR A 248 -7.51 -8.74 -9.16
N TYR A 249 -8.64 -8.65 -9.87
CA TYR A 249 -9.00 -9.63 -10.89
C TYR A 249 -8.22 -9.43 -12.19
N TYR A 250 -7.94 -8.17 -12.54
CA TYR A 250 -7.12 -7.85 -13.71
C TYR A 250 -5.66 -8.26 -13.51
N THR A 251 -5.10 -8.21 -12.31
CA THR A 251 -3.73 -8.70 -12.06
C THR A 251 -3.64 -10.22 -12.15
N ILE A 252 -4.67 -10.95 -11.70
CA ILE A 252 -4.77 -12.40 -11.96
C ILE A 252 -4.83 -12.67 -13.47
N GLY A 253 -5.65 -11.91 -14.20
CA GLY A 253 -5.73 -12.00 -15.66
C GLY A 253 -4.40 -11.69 -16.35
N ALA A 254 -3.71 -10.62 -15.93
CA ALA A 254 -2.42 -10.18 -16.45
C ALA A 254 -1.35 -11.25 -16.26
N PHE A 255 -1.30 -11.87 -15.07
CA PHE A 255 -0.38 -12.96 -14.75
C PHE A 255 -0.51 -14.13 -15.75
N PHE A 256 -1.72 -14.64 -15.96
CA PHE A 256 -1.93 -15.74 -16.91
C PHE A 256 -1.74 -15.29 -18.36
N TYR A 257 -2.21 -14.10 -18.72
CA TYR A 257 -2.04 -13.56 -20.07
C TYR A 257 -0.55 -13.43 -20.44
N TYR A 258 0.29 -12.98 -19.51
CA TYR A 258 1.74 -12.94 -19.69
C TYR A 258 2.33 -14.33 -19.85
N ILE A 259 1.97 -15.30 -19.00
CA ILE A 259 2.48 -16.68 -19.14
C ILE A 259 2.21 -17.23 -20.55
N PHE A 260 1.00 -17.03 -21.08
CA PHE A 260 0.68 -17.54 -22.41
C PHE A 260 1.29 -16.71 -23.53
N THR A 261 1.20 -15.38 -23.47
CA THR A 261 1.50 -14.50 -24.62
C THR A 261 2.81 -13.72 -24.53
N GLY A 262 3.36 -13.57 -23.32
CA GLY A 262 4.51 -12.71 -23.01
C GLY A 262 4.21 -11.21 -23.12
N LYS A 263 2.95 -10.80 -22.96
CA LYS A 263 2.51 -9.40 -23.10
C LYS A 263 1.80 -8.89 -21.84
N ASP A 264 1.76 -7.58 -21.71
CA ASP A 264 0.99 -6.85 -20.71
C ASP A 264 -0.49 -6.74 -21.13
N ILE A 265 -1.35 -6.38 -20.18
CA ILE A 265 -2.75 -6.01 -20.46
C ILE A 265 -3.01 -4.52 -20.18
N SER A 266 -4.07 -3.99 -20.77
CA SER A 266 -4.53 -2.63 -20.47
C SER A 266 -5.06 -2.52 -19.04
N PHE A 267 -4.77 -1.40 -18.38
CA PHE A 267 -5.32 -1.10 -17.05
C PHE A 267 -6.83 -0.78 -17.18
N PRO A 268 -7.71 -1.38 -16.34
CA PRO A 268 -9.15 -1.47 -16.61
C PRO A 268 -9.92 -0.21 -16.22
N MET A 269 -9.47 0.94 -16.68
CA MET A 269 -10.09 2.22 -16.34
C MET A 269 -11.27 2.55 -17.25
N ILE A 270 -12.36 3.04 -16.66
CA ILE A 270 -13.55 3.54 -17.35
C ILE A 270 -13.20 4.86 -18.04
N LYS A 271 -13.38 4.94 -19.37
CA LYS A 271 -13.12 6.16 -20.15
C LYS A 271 -14.33 7.09 -20.14
N ILE A 272 -14.17 8.28 -19.58
CA ILE A 272 -15.16 9.37 -19.53
C ILE A 272 -14.52 10.61 -20.19
N LYS A 273 -14.80 10.83 -21.47
CA LYS A 273 -14.12 11.85 -22.30
C LYS A 273 -12.60 11.66 -22.25
N ASP A 274 -11.86 12.67 -21.80
CA ASP A 274 -10.39 12.69 -21.69
C ASP A 274 -9.87 12.12 -20.37
N VAL A 275 -10.77 11.69 -19.47
CA VAL A 275 -10.44 11.13 -18.16
C VAL A 275 -10.67 9.63 -18.20
N ARG A 276 -9.70 8.86 -17.70
CA ARG A 276 -9.87 7.45 -17.39
C ARG A 276 -9.98 7.30 -15.87
N PHE A 277 -10.95 6.55 -15.38
CA PHE A 277 -11.32 6.50 -13.97
C PHE A 277 -11.46 5.05 -13.48
N LEU A 278 -10.93 4.76 -12.29
CA LEU A 278 -11.03 3.46 -11.64
C LEU A 278 -11.35 3.65 -10.15
N PRO A 279 -12.59 3.37 -9.72
CA PRO A 279 -12.92 3.36 -8.31
C PRO A 279 -12.41 2.08 -7.65
N ASN A 280 -12.10 2.16 -6.36
CA ASN A 280 -11.71 1.03 -5.53
C ASN A 280 -12.31 1.18 -4.14
N LEU A 281 -12.63 0.06 -3.49
CA LEU A 281 -13.04 0.00 -2.10
C LEU A 281 -12.04 -0.83 -1.31
N ARG A 282 -11.69 -0.38 -0.11
CA ARG A 282 -10.91 -1.19 0.82
C ARG A 282 -11.18 -0.85 2.29
N LEU A 283 -10.82 -1.77 3.15
CA LEU A 283 -10.68 -1.58 4.59
C LEU A 283 -9.27 -1.03 4.89
N GLY A 284 -9.20 -0.13 5.87
CA GLY A 284 -7.97 0.28 6.54
C GLY A 284 -8.15 0.21 8.06
N LEU A 285 -7.04 0.11 8.77
CA LEU A 285 -7.03 0.10 10.24
C LEU A 285 -6.38 1.38 10.75
N THR A 286 -6.87 1.88 11.89
CA THR A 286 -6.31 3.08 12.54
C THR A 286 -6.16 2.84 14.04
N PRO A 287 -5.41 3.70 14.76
CA PRO A 287 -5.32 3.62 16.22
C PRO A 287 -6.65 3.78 16.98
N PHE A 288 -7.73 4.15 16.29
CA PHE A 288 -9.05 4.38 16.88
C PHE A 288 -10.18 3.62 16.19
N GLY A 289 -9.84 2.60 15.39
CA GLY A 289 -10.80 1.69 14.77
C GLY A 289 -10.68 1.58 13.25
N PRO A 290 -11.45 0.66 12.63
CA PRO A 290 -11.41 0.44 11.18
C PRO A 290 -12.07 1.57 10.38
N GLU A 291 -11.54 1.89 9.21
CA GLU A 291 -12.17 2.80 8.25
C GLU A 291 -12.31 2.15 6.87
N TYR A 292 -13.38 2.50 6.17
CA TYR A 292 -13.60 2.14 4.78
C TYR A 292 -13.13 3.27 3.87
N TYR A 293 -12.39 2.92 2.84
CA TYR A 293 -11.86 3.83 1.84
C TYR A 293 -12.63 3.64 0.53
N LEU A 294 -13.14 4.75 -0.01
CA LEU A 294 -13.49 4.90 -1.41
C LEU A 294 -12.34 5.60 -2.12
N GLU A 295 -11.52 4.82 -2.79
CA GLU A 295 -10.35 5.25 -3.54
C GLU A 295 -10.70 5.49 -5.00
N ASN A 296 -10.08 6.50 -5.60
CA ASN A 296 -10.37 6.95 -6.95
C ASN A 296 -9.05 7.19 -7.67
N PHE A 297 -8.72 6.30 -8.60
CA PHE A 297 -7.56 6.42 -9.48
C PHE A 297 -8.01 7.00 -10.81
N MET A 298 -7.31 8.03 -11.28
CA MET A 298 -7.63 8.73 -12.51
C MET A 298 -6.38 8.88 -13.37
N SER A 299 -6.59 8.90 -14.68
CA SER A 299 -5.58 9.30 -15.66
C SER A 299 -6.16 10.38 -16.55
N TYR A 300 -5.55 11.56 -16.53
CA TYR A 300 -5.96 12.70 -17.36
C TYR A 300 -4.75 13.24 -18.11
N LYS A 301 -4.82 13.28 -19.45
CA LYS A 301 -3.70 13.69 -20.31
C LYS A 301 -2.38 12.98 -19.95
N ASN A 302 -2.46 11.66 -19.71
CA ASN A 302 -1.35 10.80 -19.31
C ASN A 302 -0.68 11.23 -17.99
N ARG A 303 -1.49 11.60 -17.00
CA ARG A 303 -1.05 11.91 -15.65
C ARG A 303 -1.94 11.20 -14.66
N ALA A 304 -1.33 10.44 -13.76
CA ALA A 304 -2.03 9.79 -12.68
C ALA A 304 -2.47 10.82 -11.63
N ILE A 305 -3.71 10.69 -11.18
CA ILE A 305 -4.31 11.45 -10.09
C ILE A 305 -4.94 10.43 -9.14
N TYR A 306 -4.73 10.62 -7.85
CA TYR A 306 -5.33 9.78 -6.82
C TYR A 306 -6.12 10.64 -5.85
N SER A 307 -7.29 10.17 -5.47
CA SER A 307 -8.07 10.78 -4.40
C SER A 307 -8.80 9.71 -3.64
N TYR A 308 -9.14 9.99 -2.39
CA TYR A 308 -9.91 9.06 -1.60
C TYR A 308 -10.81 9.81 -0.62
N PHE A 309 -11.93 9.18 -0.30
CA PHE A 309 -12.72 9.47 0.88
C PHE A 309 -12.60 8.27 1.82
N ARG A 310 -12.43 8.54 3.12
CA ARG A 310 -12.41 7.50 4.16
C ARG A 310 -13.40 7.85 5.26
N ALA A 311 -14.07 6.84 5.80
CA ALA A 311 -14.95 7.00 6.95
C ALA A 311 -15.02 5.73 7.80
N GLY A 312 -15.24 5.91 9.09
CA GLY A 312 -15.46 4.81 10.02
C GLY A 312 -16.18 5.27 11.28
N LYS A 313 -16.60 4.28 12.06
CA LYS A 313 -17.31 4.48 13.32
C LYS A 313 -16.84 3.44 14.32
N HIS A 314 -16.45 3.90 15.52
CA HIS A 314 -16.06 3.04 16.63
C HIS A 314 -16.14 3.81 17.94
N ASN A 315 -16.65 3.18 18.99
CA ASN A 315 -16.84 3.72 20.34
C ASN A 315 -17.46 5.12 20.34
N ASN A 316 -18.66 5.26 19.76
CA ASN A 316 -19.39 6.52 19.59
C ASN A 316 -18.68 7.62 18.77
N ASN A 317 -17.47 7.38 18.27
CA ASN A 317 -16.79 8.29 17.36
C ASN A 317 -17.21 8.02 15.92
N THR A 318 -17.53 9.08 15.19
CA THR A 318 -17.68 9.03 13.73
C THR A 318 -16.60 9.90 13.12
N TYR A 319 -15.74 9.29 12.32
CA TYR A 319 -14.57 9.94 11.74
C TYR A 319 -14.55 9.79 10.23
N PHE A 320 -13.92 10.76 9.58
CA PHE A 320 -13.80 10.78 8.14
C PHE A 320 -12.56 11.55 7.70
N GLY A 321 -12.16 11.35 6.45
CA GLY A 321 -11.13 12.13 5.82
C GLY A 321 -11.22 12.11 4.31
N LEU A 322 -10.56 13.06 3.69
CA LEU A 322 -10.43 13.17 2.26
C LEU A 322 -8.96 13.44 1.94
N GLY A 323 -8.42 12.71 0.97
CA GLY A 323 -7.09 12.95 0.46
C GLY A 323 -7.09 13.10 -1.06
N PHE A 324 -6.13 13.88 -1.55
CA PHE A 324 -5.93 14.15 -2.97
C PHE A 324 -4.44 14.22 -3.27
N GLU A 325 -4.03 13.62 -4.37
CA GLU A 325 -2.67 13.60 -4.86
C GLU A 325 -2.63 13.76 -6.38
N TYR A 326 -1.84 14.73 -6.83
CA TYR A 326 -1.55 14.96 -8.23
C TYR A 326 -0.06 15.29 -8.39
N PRO A 327 0.80 14.27 -8.56
CA PRO A 327 2.26 14.43 -8.53
C PRO A 327 2.79 15.17 -9.77
N ASN A 328 2.03 15.16 -10.87
CA ASN A 328 2.39 15.78 -12.15
C ASN A 328 1.43 16.92 -12.53
N LEU A 329 1.05 17.77 -11.57
CA LEU A 329 0.08 18.85 -11.78
C LEU A 329 0.52 19.84 -12.87
N TYR A 330 1.76 20.32 -12.80
CA TYR A 330 2.28 21.34 -13.71
C TYR A 330 3.67 20.96 -14.22
N LYS A 331 3.92 21.09 -15.53
CA LYS A 331 5.18 20.72 -16.15
C LYS A 331 5.70 21.90 -16.97
N PHE A 332 6.96 22.28 -16.75
CA PHE A 332 7.62 23.39 -17.44
C PHE A 332 9.11 23.08 -17.63
N ASN A 333 9.55 23.06 -18.90
CA ASN A 333 10.90 22.63 -19.27
C ASN A 333 11.23 21.23 -18.73
N LEU A 334 12.24 21.16 -17.87
CA LEU A 334 12.70 19.93 -17.21
C LEU A 334 12.07 19.72 -15.83
N ASN A 335 11.16 20.60 -15.43
CA ASN A 335 10.58 20.62 -14.09
C ASN A 335 9.15 20.12 -14.11
N THR A 336 8.77 19.45 -13.03
CA THR A 336 7.41 19.05 -12.73
C THR A 336 7.10 19.45 -11.29
N LEU A 337 5.93 20.04 -11.09
CA LEU A 337 5.36 20.36 -9.79
C LEU A 337 4.09 19.54 -9.60
N GLY A 338 3.94 19.01 -8.40
CA GLY A 338 2.77 18.28 -7.95
C GLY A 338 2.38 18.70 -6.54
N PHE A 339 1.27 18.16 -6.07
CA PHE A 339 0.84 18.36 -4.70
C PHE A 339 0.12 17.12 -4.16
N ARG A 340 0.15 17.00 -2.84
CA ARG A 340 -0.68 16.08 -2.07
C ARG A 340 -1.32 16.87 -0.92
N ALA A 341 -2.54 16.56 -0.57
CA ALA A 341 -3.19 17.12 0.60
C ALA A 341 -4.19 16.14 1.20
N ASP A 342 -4.35 16.19 2.52
CA ASP A 342 -5.36 15.42 3.24
C ASP A 342 -6.03 16.31 4.28
N ILE A 343 -7.34 16.17 4.42
CA ILE A 343 -8.13 16.74 5.51
C ILE A 343 -8.80 15.60 6.28
N PHE A 344 -8.88 15.72 7.60
CA PHE A 344 -9.44 14.66 8.42
C PHE A 344 -10.15 15.21 9.66
N TYR A 345 -11.17 14.48 10.09
CA TYR A 345 -11.88 14.64 11.34
C TYR A 345 -11.88 13.30 12.07
N GLN A 346 -11.16 13.21 13.18
CA GLN A 346 -10.90 11.93 13.87
C GLN A 346 -10.71 12.11 15.38
N PRO A 347 -10.76 11.02 16.18
CA PRO A 347 -10.42 11.07 17.60
C PRO A 347 -9.00 11.57 17.85
N LYS A 348 -8.77 12.19 19.01
CA LYS A 348 -7.41 12.54 19.43
C LYS A 348 -6.62 11.28 19.77
N ILE A 349 -5.43 11.19 19.21
CA ILE A 349 -4.45 10.16 19.55
C ILE A 349 -3.66 10.67 20.75
N PHE A 350 -3.75 9.95 21.86
CA PHE A 350 -3.09 10.33 23.09
C PHE A 350 -1.66 9.80 23.12
N SER A 351 -0.75 10.61 23.65
CA SER A 351 0.64 10.22 23.94
C SER A 351 0.99 10.49 25.40
N LYS A 352 -0.03 10.66 26.24
CA LYS A 352 0.05 11.01 27.66
C LYS A 352 -0.29 9.80 28.54
N SER A 353 0.15 9.85 29.79
CA SER A 353 -0.23 8.94 30.88
C SER A 353 -1.73 8.73 30.94
N ALA A 354 -2.13 7.47 30.86
CA ALA A 354 -3.49 6.99 31.11
C ALA A 354 -3.69 6.65 32.60
N LEU A 355 -4.90 6.21 32.99
CA LEU A 355 -5.21 5.92 34.39
C LEU A 355 -4.47 4.68 34.93
N PHE A 356 -4.18 3.70 34.07
CA PHE A 356 -3.56 2.43 34.47
C PHE A 356 -2.48 1.98 33.48
N ILE A 357 -1.64 1.06 33.94
CA ILE A 357 -0.65 0.36 33.11
C ILE A 357 -1.07 -1.12 33.06
N PHE A 358 -1.34 -1.62 31.86
CA PHE A 358 -1.62 -3.03 31.59
C PHE A 358 -0.54 -3.57 30.65
N ASP A 359 0.20 -4.59 31.09
CA ASP A 359 1.32 -5.17 30.35
C ASP A 359 2.33 -4.12 29.82
N ASN A 360 2.74 -3.19 30.69
CA ASN A 360 3.62 -2.06 30.37
C ASN A 360 3.07 -1.09 29.30
N VAL A 361 1.75 -1.05 29.10
CA VAL A 361 1.08 -0.13 28.17
C VAL A 361 0.04 0.70 28.90
N GLN A 362 0.00 2.00 28.61
CA GLN A 362 -0.93 2.94 29.24
C GLN A 362 -2.34 2.84 28.65
N VAL A 363 -3.31 2.49 29.50
CA VAL A 363 -4.72 2.22 29.18
C VAL A 363 -5.67 2.91 30.17
N GLY A 364 -6.97 2.91 29.86
CA GLY A 364 -8.02 3.50 30.71
C GLY A 364 -8.09 5.02 30.57
N TYR A 365 -8.36 5.51 29.36
CA TYR A 365 -8.64 6.92 29.14
C TYR A 365 -10.10 7.22 29.49
N SER A 366 -10.42 8.46 29.89
CA SER A 366 -11.81 8.84 30.15
C SER A 366 -12.63 8.80 28.87
N GLU A 367 -13.92 8.47 28.94
CA GLU A 367 -14.82 8.52 27.78
C GLU A 367 -14.81 9.91 27.11
N THR A 368 -14.73 10.97 27.92
CA THR A 368 -14.62 12.35 27.41
C THR A 368 -13.34 12.62 26.62
N ASP A 369 -12.24 11.94 26.95
CA ASP A 369 -10.99 12.02 26.20
C ASP A 369 -11.05 11.19 24.92
N LEU A 370 -11.53 9.95 25.03
CA LEU A 370 -11.69 9.02 23.91
C LEU A 370 -12.59 9.61 22.81
N ASN A 371 -13.61 10.37 23.19
CA ASN A 371 -14.55 10.99 22.26
C ASN A 371 -14.17 12.42 21.84
N LYS A 372 -12.96 12.87 22.20
CA LYS A 372 -12.49 14.21 21.85
C LYS A 372 -12.01 14.25 20.41
N MET A 373 -12.90 14.66 19.52
CA MET A 373 -12.62 14.78 18.10
C MET A 373 -11.72 15.97 17.76
N ARG A 374 -11.06 15.90 16.60
CA ARG A 374 -10.24 16.99 16.06
C ARG A 374 -10.32 17.05 14.54
N PHE A 375 -10.26 18.27 14.01
CA PHE A 375 -9.87 18.50 12.62
C PHE A 375 -8.35 18.54 12.48
N GLY A 376 -7.87 18.12 11.33
CA GLY A 376 -6.50 18.34 10.91
C GLY A 376 -6.34 18.29 9.40
N ILE A 377 -5.15 18.72 8.99
CA ILE A 377 -4.70 18.82 7.60
C ILE A 377 -3.27 18.29 7.47
N SER A 378 -2.96 17.78 6.28
CA SER A 378 -1.62 17.64 5.74
C SER A 378 -1.55 18.22 4.32
N SER A 379 -0.42 18.82 3.97
CA SER A 379 -0.21 19.39 2.63
C SER A 379 1.26 19.30 2.23
N TYR A 380 1.50 18.96 0.96
CA TYR A 380 2.81 18.67 0.41
C TYR A 380 2.97 19.28 -0.98
N LEU A 381 4.14 19.85 -1.23
CA LEU A 381 4.60 20.21 -2.57
C LEU A 381 5.57 19.13 -3.04
N ILE A 382 5.31 18.60 -4.23
CA ILE A 382 6.16 17.63 -4.90
C ILE A 382 6.89 18.36 -6.02
N TYR A 383 8.20 18.18 -6.09
CA TYR A 383 9.03 18.75 -7.15
C TYR A 383 9.94 17.68 -7.74
N ASP A 384 9.91 17.56 -9.07
CA ASP A 384 10.78 16.69 -9.84
C ASP A 384 11.47 17.51 -10.93
N ARG A 385 12.78 17.36 -11.05
CA ARG A 385 13.58 18.01 -12.10
C ARG A 385 14.44 17.01 -12.83
N LYS A 386 14.15 16.78 -14.11
CA LYS A 386 15.04 16.02 -15.01
C LYS A 386 16.37 16.76 -15.20
N PHE A 387 17.48 16.03 -15.18
CA PHE A 387 18.80 16.62 -15.44
C PHE A 387 19.00 16.97 -16.92
N SER A 388 18.35 16.22 -17.83
CA SER A 388 18.44 16.43 -19.26
C SER A 388 17.14 16.03 -19.96
N LYS A 389 16.93 16.51 -21.18
CA LYS A 389 15.85 16.01 -22.06
C LYS A 389 16.16 14.61 -22.60
N LYS A 390 17.44 14.23 -22.66
CA LYS A 390 17.90 12.96 -23.24
C LYS A 390 17.99 11.82 -22.22
N HIS A 391 18.31 12.14 -20.97
CA HIS A 391 18.45 11.16 -19.91
C HIS A 391 17.25 11.25 -18.99
N GLU A 392 16.65 10.11 -18.65
CA GLU A 392 15.50 10.06 -17.75
C GLU A 392 15.90 10.02 -16.28
N ILE A 393 16.98 10.70 -15.92
CA ILE A 393 17.41 10.85 -14.52
C ILE A 393 16.86 12.18 -14.00
N SER A 394 16.23 12.17 -12.84
CA SER A 394 15.71 13.37 -12.18
C SER A 394 16.15 13.49 -10.73
N PHE A 395 16.14 14.72 -10.23
CA PHE A 395 16.13 15.02 -8.81
C PHE A 395 14.67 15.11 -8.34
N PHE A 396 14.36 14.47 -7.22
CA PHE A 396 13.06 14.48 -6.58
C PHE A 396 13.14 15.12 -5.20
N SER A 397 12.12 15.91 -4.85
CA SER A 397 11.92 16.40 -3.49
C SER A 397 10.43 16.54 -3.16
N GLU A 398 10.05 16.17 -1.95
CA GLU A 398 8.73 16.43 -1.38
C GLU A 398 8.90 17.21 -0.08
N VAL A 399 8.21 18.34 0.05
CA VAL A 399 8.24 19.16 1.27
C VAL A 399 6.82 19.46 1.69
N GLY A 400 6.51 19.28 2.97
CA GLY A 400 5.17 19.52 3.48
C GLY A 400 5.10 19.71 4.98
N TYR A 401 3.87 19.88 5.44
CA TYR A 401 3.54 19.96 6.85
C TYR A 401 2.29 19.15 7.13
N LYS A 402 2.28 18.50 8.29
CA LYS A 402 1.13 17.76 8.79
C LYS A 402 0.82 18.22 10.21
N SER A 403 -0.47 18.40 10.48
CA SER A 403 -1.00 18.64 11.83
C SER A 403 -1.12 17.33 12.65
N ASN A 404 -1.36 17.45 13.96
CA ASN A 404 -1.46 16.28 14.83
C ASN A 404 -2.66 15.39 14.43
N GLY A 405 -2.46 14.06 14.44
CA GLY A 405 -3.48 13.08 14.06
C GLY A 405 -2.91 11.92 13.25
N TYR A 406 -3.73 10.97 12.86
CA TYR A 406 -3.37 9.86 11.99
C TYR A 406 -3.67 10.16 10.51
N VAL A 407 -2.67 9.93 9.68
CA VAL A 407 -2.78 9.80 8.21
C VAL A 407 -1.85 8.64 7.85
N ALA A 408 -2.32 7.69 7.06
CA ALA A 408 -1.55 6.51 6.68
C ALA A 408 -0.21 6.91 6.04
N GLY A 409 0.88 6.31 6.50
CA GLY A 409 2.25 6.57 6.05
C GLY A 409 2.89 7.84 6.59
N PHE A 410 2.25 8.51 7.56
CA PHE A 410 2.75 9.74 8.17
C PHE A 410 2.79 9.69 9.70
N SER A 411 3.57 10.60 10.28
CA SER A 411 3.85 10.64 11.72
C SER A 411 2.55 10.83 12.50
N LEU A 412 2.39 10.21 13.66
CA LEU A 412 1.24 10.49 14.54
C LEU A 412 1.26 11.94 15.06
N LYS A 413 2.44 12.55 15.10
CA LYS A 413 2.67 13.92 15.59
C LYS A 413 2.56 14.92 14.44
N LYS A 414 2.42 16.20 14.79
CA LYS A 414 2.58 17.31 13.86
C LYS A 414 4.05 17.49 13.51
N GLY A 415 4.35 17.90 12.29
CA GLY A 415 5.74 18.11 11.88
C GLY A 415 5.90 18.52 10.44
N LEU A 416 7.11 18.97 10.13
CA LEU A 416 7.58 19.11 8.76
C LEU A 416 7.85 17.72 8.19
N ILE A 417 7.56 17.56 6.91
CA ILE A 417 7.79 16.34 6.16
C ILE A 417 8.71 16.69 5.01
N PHE A 418 9.77 15.91 4.87
CA PHE A 418 10.82 16.15 3.89
C PHE A 418 11.29 14.81 3.33
N ARG A 419 11.24 14.68 2.01
CA ARG A 419 11.77 13.54 1.27
C ARG A 419 12.63 14.05 0.13
N LEU A 420 13.72 13.34 -0.14
CA LEU A 420 14.60 13.60 -1.27
C LEU A 420 14.86 12.30 -2.01
N GLY A 421 15.08 12.38 -3.32
CA GLY A 421 15.42 11.20 -4.08
C GLY A 421 15.98 11.47 -5.46
N ILE A 422 16.33 10.38 -6.14
CA ILE A 422 16.74 10.36 -7.53
C ILE A 422 15.73 9.53 -8.31
N GLY A 423 15.14 10.13 -9.34
CA GLY A 423 14.25 9.46 -10.28
C GLY A 423 15.03 8.80 -11.40
N LEU A 424 14.63 7.59 -11.76
CA LEU A 424 15.10 6.80 -12.89
C LEU A 424 13.88 6.48 -13.74
N GLY A 425 13.83 7.02 -14.96
CA GLY A 425 12.79 6.66 -15.92
C GLY A 425 12.91 5.22 -16.41
N SER A 426 11.85 4.70 -17.03
CA SER A 426 11.99 3.45 -17.78
C SER A 426 12.76 3.72 -19.06
N PHE A 427 14.02 3.26 -19.10
CA PHE A 427 14.95 3.44 -20.22
C PHE A 427 14.74 2.38 -21.29
#